data_AF-A0A9E3IHV6-F1
#
_entry.id   AF-A0A9E3IHV6-F1
#
_cell.length_a   1.000
_cell.length_b   1.000
_cell.length_c   1.000
_cell.angle_alpha   90.00
_cell.angle_beta   90.00
_cell.angle_gamma   90.00
#
_symmetry.space_group_name_H-M   'P 1'
#
loop_
_entity.id
_entity.type
_entity.pdbx_description
1 polymer ?
#
loop_
_entity_poly.entity_id
_entity_poly.type
_entity_poly.pdbx_seq_one_letter_code
_entity_poly.pdbx_strand_id
1 'polypeptide(L)'
;ESAPVSSETMHVMSPEVLVFSKKVWDTLQPQEQAAIRKAAKDSVAYYQKLWEAKERDARASIAKAGVKIVPAAEIDRKSFVDAEKPVWDKYMTTPEIRGVVQEIVNTR
;
A
#
# COMPACT_ATOMS: atom_id res chain seq x y z
N GLU A 1 18.88 -4.36 13.10
CA GLU A 1 20.01 -4.32 14.04
C GLU A 1 20.10 -2.99 14.79
N SER A 2 19.98 -1.82 14.15
CA SER A 2 20.00 -0.50 14.82
C SER A 2 18.67 -0.07 15.48
N ALA A 3 17.54 -0.61 15.02
CA ALA A 3 16.21 -0.38 15.59
C ALA A 3 15.70 -1.68 16.25
N PRO A 4 15.77 -1.82 17.58
CA PRO A 4 15.44 -3.07 18.28
C PRO A 4 13.94 -3.27 18.51
N VAL A 5 13.11 -2.27 18.23
CA VAL A 5 11.66 -2.32 18.42
C VAL A 5 10.95 -1.95 17.12
N SER A 6 9.98 -2.77 16.73
CA SER A 6 9.05 -2.49 15.63
C SER A 6 7.63 -2.44 16.19
N SER A 7 6.96 -1.29 16.05
CA SER A 7 5.58 -1.12 16.54
C SER A 7 4.62 -1.12 15.34
N GLU A 8 3.69 -2.07 15.31
CA GLU A 8 2.76 -2.27 14.20
C GLU A 8 1.60 -1.25 14.27
N THR A 9 1.90 0.03 14.10
CA THR A 9 0.88 1.09 14.16
C THR A 9 -0.06 1.08 12.96
N MET A 10 0.32 0.43 11.84
CA MET A 10 -0.48 0.32 10.61
C MET A 10 -0.92 1.66 10.01
N HIS A 11 -0.15 2.73 10.25
CA HIS A 11 -0.50 4.12 9.93
C HIS A 11 -0.58 4.41 8.41
N VAL A 12 0.11 3.62 7.58
CA VAL A 12 0.09 3.78 6.12
C VAL A 12 0.04 2.42 5.42
N MET A 13 -0.85 2.30 4.44
CA MET A 13 -0.96 1.16 3.52
C MET A 13 -0.84 1.67 2.08
N SER A 14 0.31 2.24 1.73
CA SER A 14 0.54 2.84 0.41
C SER A 14 0.48 1.77 -0.69
N PRO A 15 -0.30 1.99 -1.76
CA PRO A 15 -0.30 1.09 -2.90
C PRO A 15 0.97 1.27 -3.74
N GLU A 16 1.38 0.18 -4.38
CA GLU A 16 2.38 0.23 -5.45
C GLU A 16 1.71 0.51 -6.80
N VAL A 17 2.38 1.26 -7.68
CA VAL A 17 1.84 1.63 -9.00
C VAL A 17 2.81 1.25 -10.11
N LEU A 18 2.38 0.37 -11.01
CA LEU A 18 3.10 0.08 -12.26
C LEU A 18 2.71 1.11 -13.32
N VAL A 19 3.66 1.99 -13.67
CA VAL A 19 3.49 3.01 -14.71
C VAL A 19 4.22 2.64 -15.99
N PHE A 20 3.71 3.16 -17.12
CA PHE A 20 4.33 2.99 -18.44
C PHE A 20 4.55 4.36 -19.08
N SER A 21 5.66 4.54 -19.80
CA SER A 21 5.96 5.79 -20.51
C SER A 21 4.86 6.11 -21.52
N LYS A 22 4.11 7.20 -21.29
CA LYS A 22 3.05 7.63 -22.21
C LYS A 22 3.57 7.86 -23.64
N LYS A 23 4.77 8.42 -23.79
CA LYS A 23 5.38 8.67 -25.11
C LYS A 23 5.55 7.38 -25.91
N VAL A 24 5.91 6.28 -25.26
CA VAL A 24 6.04 4.97 -25.93
C VAL A 24 4.67 4.32 -26.08
N TRP A 25 3.81 4.43 -25.06
CA TRP A 25 2.46 3.89 -25.09
C TRP A 25 1.67 4.36 -26.32
N ASP A 26 1.77 5.65 -26.62
CA ASP A 26 1.05 6.29 -27.72
C ASP A 26 1.57 5.84 -29.11
N THR A 27 2.71 5.17 -29.21
CA THR A 27 3.20 4.57 -30.47
C THR A 27 2.73 3.14 -30.69
N LEU A 28 2.12 2.51 -29.68
CA LEU A 28 1.68 1.12 -29.74
C LEU A 28 0.29 1.00 -30.39
N GLN A 29 0.09 -0.09 -31.11
CA GLN A 29 -1.22 -0.43 -31.66
C GLN A 29 -2.22 -0.82 -30.54
N PRO A 30 -3.53 -0.66 -30.76
CA PRO A 30 -4.55 -1.00 -29.76
C PRO A 30 -4.44 -2.44 -29.22
N GLN A 31 -4.10 -3.42 -30.06
CA GLN A 31 -3.91 -4.81 -29.60
C GLN A 31 -2.71 -4.97 -28.66
N GLU A 32 -1.62 -4.22 -28.88
CA GLU A 32 -0.41 -4.27 -28.05
C GLU A 32 -0.69 -3.63 -26.68
N GLN A 33 -1.37 -2.49 -26.70
CA GLN A 33 -1.85 -1.84 -25.48
C GLN A 33 -2.76 -2.77 -24.66
N ALA A 34 -3.69 -3.46 -25.31
CA ALA A 34 -4.58 -4.42 -24.66
C ALA A 34 -3.79 -5.59 -24.06
N ALA A 35 -2.81 -6.14 -24.78
CA ALA A 35 -1.96 -7.22 -24.30
C ALA A 35 -1.15 -6.81 -23.06
N ILE A 36 -0.54 -5.63 -23.05
CA ILE A 36 0.20 -5.12 -21.89
C ILE A 36 -0.73 -4.91 -20.70
N ARG A 37 -1.91 -4.32 -20.90
CA ARG A 37 -2.90 -4.16 -19.81
C ARG A 37 -3.36 -5.49 -19.24
N LYS A 38 -3.56 -6.51 -20.09
CA LYS A 38 -3.92 -7.85 -19.64
C LYS A 38 -2.81 -8.45 -18.78
N ALA A 39 -1.56 -8.42 -19.27
CA ALA A 39 -0.42 -8.93 -18.52
C ALA A 39 -0.24 -8.21 -17.16
N ALA A 40 -0.45 -6.88 -17.12
CA ALA A 40 -0.40 -6.11 -15.88
C ALA A 40 -1.51 -6.48 -14.90
N LYS A 41 -2.72 -6.82 -15.37
CA LYS A 41 -3.81 -7.30 -14.51
C LYS A 41 -3.53 -8.72 -14.00
N ASP A 42 -3.09 -9.60 -14.89
CA ASP A 42 -2.81 -11.00 -14.55
C ASP A 42 -1.65 -11.13 -13.54
N SER A 43 -0.70 -10.18 -13.54
CA SER A 43 0.42 -10.19 -12.61
C SER A 43 0.02 -9.89 -11.15
N VAL A 44 -1.13 -9.23 -10.92
CA VAL A 44 -1.55 -8.81 -9.57
C VAL A 44 -1.73 -10.00 -8.63
N ALA A 45 -2.45 -11.03 -9.07
CA ALA A 45 -2.69 -12.22 -8.25
C ALA A 45 -1.39 -12.98 -7.95
N TYR A 46 -0.45 -13.00 -8.91
CA TYR A 46 0.87 -13.59 -8.72
C TYR A 46 1.70 -12.79 -7.72
N TYR A 47 1.71 -11.45 -7.83
CA TYR A 47 2.38 -10.56 -6.91
C TYR A 47 1.83 -10.71 -5.48
N GLN A 48 0.51 -10.75 -5.29
CA GLN A 48 -0.12 -10.91 -3.97
C GLN A 48 0.36 -12.19 -3.26
N LYS A 49 0.40 -13.31 -3.99
CA LYS A 49 0.93 -14.58 -3.46
C LYS A 49 2.38 -14.47 -2.99
N LEU A 50 3.23 -13.80 -3.77
CA LEU A 50 4.64 -13.60 -3.39
C LEU A 50 4.77 -12.64 -2.21
N TRP A 51 3.97 -11.59 -2.18
CA TRP A 51 3.96 -10.57 -1.14
C TRP A 51 3.59 -11.15 0.22
N GLU A 52 2.50 -11.91 0.30
CA GLU A 52 2.05 -12.56 1.54
C GLU A 52 3.13 -13.50 2.12
N ALA A 53 3.79 -14.27 1.25
CA ALA A 53 4.90 -15.13 1.67
C ALA A 53 6.08 -14.29 2.20
N LYS A 54 6.44 -13.23 1.48
CA LYS A 54 7.57 -12.37 1.83
C LYS A 54 7.36 -11.63 3.15
N GLU A 55 6.16 -11.11 3.39
CA GLU A 55 5.78 -10.44 4.65
C GLU A 55 5.92 -11.38 5.84
N ARG A 56 5.38 -12.59 5.74
CA ARG A 56 5.51 -13.61 6.79
C ARG A 56 6.96 -13.97 7.07
N ASP A 57 7.76 -14.17 6.02
CA ASP A 57 9.17 -14.53 6.15
C ASP A 57 9.98 -13.37 6.76
N ALA A 58 9.72 -12.13 6.35
CA ALA A 58 10.36 -10.94 6.88
C ALA A 58 10.04 -10.76 8.37
N ARG A 59 8.78 -10.89 8.76
CA ARG A 59 8.35 -10.84 10.16
C ARG A 59 9.05 -11.90 11.02
N ALA A 60 9.12 -13.14 10.51
CA ALA A 60 9.82 -14.23 11.21
C ALA A 60 11.34 -13.97 11.30
N SER A 61 11.95 -13.40 10.26
CA SER A 61 13.38 -13.08 10.24
C SER A 61 13.75 -12.03 11.27
N ILE A 62 13.02 -10.92 11.36
CA ILE A 62 13.32 -9.87 12.35
C ILE A 62 13.09 -10.34 13.79
N ALA A 63 12.08 -11.19 14.02
CA ALA A 63 11.83 -11.78 15.34
C ALA A 63 12.99 -12.69 15.76
N LYS A 64 13.50 -13.53 14.84
CA LYS A 64 14.69 -14.36 15.09
C LYS A 64 15.96 -13.54 15.35
N ALA A 65 16.05 -12.36 14.75
CA ALA A 65 17.13 -11.41 14.99
C ALA A 65 16.98 -10.61 16.29
N GLY A 66 15.98 -10.92 17.13
CA GLY A 66 15.78 -10.31 18.44
C GLY A 66 15.02 -8.99 18.44
N VAL A 67 14.40 -8.58 17.32
CA VAL A 67 13.54 -7.38 17.28
C VAL A 67 12.27 -7.64 18.09
N LYS A 68 11.98 -6.75 19.04
CA LYS A 68 10.71 -6.74 19.77
C LYS A 68 9.62 -6.18 18.86
N ILE A 69 8.65 -7.01 18.50
CA ILE A 69 7.46 -6.60 17.75
C ILE A 69 6.35 -6.25 18.75
N VAL A 70 5.87 -5.00 18.73
CA VAL A 70 4.65 -4.60 19.43
C VAL A 70 3.49 -4.76 18.46
N PRO A 71 2.60 -5.75 18.69
CA PRO A 71 1.55 -6.07 17.73
C PRO A 71 0.47 -4.97 17.69
N ALA A 72 -0.22 -4.85 16.56
CA ALA A 72 -1.25 -3.82 16.36
C ALA A 72 -2.37 -3.86 17.43
N ALA A 73 -2.65 -5.03 18.00
CA ALA A 73 -3.63 -5.21 19.08
C ALA A 73 -3.24 -4.53 20.40
N GLU A 74 -1.95 -4.24 20.60
CA GLU A 74 -1.41 -3.51 21.76
C GLU A 74 -1.25 -2.01 21.50
N ILE A 75 -1.53 -1.55 20.27
CA ILE A 75 -1.42 -0.15 19.88
C ILE A 75 -2.78 0.54 20.09
N ASP A 76 -2.76 1.73 20.70
CA ASP A 76 -3.92 2.63 20.71
C ASP A 76 -4.14 3.22 19.31
N ARG A 77 -4.73 2.42 18.43
CA ARG A 77 -5.01 2.78 17.03
C ARG A 77 -5.85 4.05 16.92
N LYS A 78 -6.76 4.29 17.87
CA LYS A 78 -7.65 5.46 17.85
C LYS A 78 -6.86 6.75 17.95
N SER A 79 -5.88 6.84 18.85
CA SER A 79 -5.06 8.04 19.00
C SER A 79 -4.23 8.36 17.75
N PHE A 80 -3.69 7.34 17.05
CA PHE A 80 -2.99 7.56 15.77
C PHE A 80 -3.93 8.07 14.69
N VAL A 81 -5.10 7.44 14.54
CA VAL A 81 -6.12 7.87 13.55
C VAL A 81 -6.59 9.30 13.83
N ASP A 82 -6.82 9.67 15.09
CA ASP A 82 -7.21 11.04 15.44
C ASP A 82 -6.09 12.05 15.16
N ALA A 83 -4.83 11.69 15.40
CA ALA A 83 -3.68 12.53 15.12
C ALA A 83 -3.40 12.73 13.62
N GLU A 84 -3.86 11.82 12.75
CA GLU A 84 -3.70 11.90 11.30
C GLU A 84 -4.75 12.79 10.61
N LYS A 85 -5.88 13.10 11.26
CA LYS A 85 -6.96 13.92 10.68
C LYS A 85 -6.48 15.25 10.08
N PRO A 86 -5.59 16.04 10.73
CA PRO A 86 -5.09 17.28 10.13
C PRO A 86 -4.28 17.07 8.85
N VAL A 87 -3.68 15.90 8.66
CA VAL A 87 -2.98 15.53 7.42
C VAL A 87 -4.00 15.33 6.31
N TRP A 88 -5.10 14.65 6.59
CA TRP A 88 -6.21 14.45 5.65
C TRP A 88 -6.77 15.79 5.18
N ASP A 89 -7.08 16.69 6.13
CA ASP A 89 -7.59 18.04 5.83
C ASP A 89 -6.61 18.85 4.97
N LYS A 90 -5.30 18.73 5.22
CA LYS A 90 -4.27 19.44 4.46
C LYS A 90 -4.16 18.98 3.01
N TYR A 91 -4.36 17.68 2.73
CA TYR A 91 -4.13 17.10 1.40
C TYR A 91 -5.41 16.86 0.59
N MET A 92 -6.59 16.90 1.22
CA MET A 92 -7.89 16.82 0.54
C MET A 92 -8.33 18.18 -0.04
N THR A 93 -7.45 18.80 -0.83
CA THR A 93 -7.59 20.19 -1.26
C THR A 93 -8.62 20.40 -2.38
N THR A 94 -9.04 19.34 -3.08
CA THR A 94 -9.99 19.44 -4.20
C THR A 94 -11.23 18.58 -3.98
N PRO A 95 -12.38 18.90 -4.63
CA PRO A 95 -13.57 18.05 -4.60
C PRO A 95 -13.31 16.63 -5.09
N GLU A 96 -12.42 16.45 -6.08
CA GLU A 96 -12.09 15.14 -6.67
C GLU A 96 -11.34 14.26 -5.66
N ILE A 97 -10.31 14.79 -4.99
CA ILE A 97 -9.57 14.05 -3.96
C ILE A 97 -10.50 13.69 -2.80
N ARG A 98 -11.37 14.62 -2.37
CA ARG A 98 -12.38 14.34 -1.34
C ARG A 98 -13.35 13.23 -1.76
N GLY A 99 -13.79 13.24 -3.01
CA GLY A 99 -14.65 12.20 -3.58
C GLY A 99 -13.99 10.82 -3.52
N VAL A 100 -12.75 10.70 -4.02
CA VAL A 100 -11.99 9.45 -4.01
C VAL A 100 -11.79 8.91 -2.59
N VAL A 101 -11.46 9.77 -1.63
CA VAL A 101 -11.29 9.35 -0.23
C VAL A 101 -12.60 8.80 0.31
N GLN A 102 -13.72 9.48 0.06
CA GLN A 102 -15.02 9.02 0.55
C GLN A 102 -15.44 7.69 -0.09
N GLU A 103 -15.12 7.46 -1.37
CA GLU A 103 -15.32 6.18 -2.04
C GLU A 103 -14.50 5.06 -1.39
N ILE A 104 -13.22 5.32 -1.09
CA ILE A 104 -12.35 4.35 -0.41
C ILE A 104 -12.91 4.01 0.99
N VAL A 105 -13.28 5.02 1.78
CA VAL A 105 -13.84 4.83 3.13
C VAL A 105 -15.15 4.04 3.10
N ASN A 106 -15.96 4.19 2.05
CA ASN A 106 -17.25 3.53 1.93
C ASN A 106 -17.20 2.15 1.27
N THR A 107 -16.05 1.76 0.71
CA THR A 107 -15.87 0.45 0.08
C THR A 107 -15.85 -0.63 1.15
N ARG A 108 -16.73 -1.64 1.01
CA ARG A 108 -16.86 -2.77 1.94
C ARG A 108 -16.00 -3.96 1.52
#